data_AF-A0A452Z9T0-F1
#
_entry.id   AF-A0A452Z9T0-F1
#
_cell.length_a   1.000
_cell.length_b   1.000
_cell.length_c   1.000
_cell.angle_alpha   90.00
_cell.angle_beta   90.00
_cell.angle_gamma   90.00
#
_symmetry.space_group_name_H-M   'P 1'
#
loop_
_entity.id
_entity.type
_entity.pdbx_description
1 polymer ?
#
loop_
_entity_poly.entity_id
_entity_poly.type
_entity_poly.pdbx_seq_one_letter_code
_entity_poly.pdbx_strand_id
1 'polypeptide(L)'
;QIITLSASANKLKVGEQDSEECARLIMEKLDPDGLGYIELYDLEKLLVKPSSELMPIEMTTNGDEPSKPMVELNPLRRWYRHARYFLKDNWRRCWVMLLWLSICVGLFAWKFVQYRHRPVFQVMGYCVCVAKGGAETLKFNMALTLLPVCRNVITWLRSRTTAGRFVPFNDNLNFHKVIAVGISVGAGLHVVSHLACDFPRLLHATDDEYEPMKQFFGDVKPPNYWWFVKGTEGWTGLVMLVLMAIAFTLATGRFRNRTAWLPKPKKQDDNLPQHKKRDNLPGLLHRLTEYGSASRNRLTMLFYTLLNRFTGYNAFLYTHHLFV
;
A
#
# COMPACT_ATOMS: atom_id res chain seq x y z
N GLN A 1 12.98 23.73 -0.53
CA GLN A 1 11.63 24.28 -0.81
C GLN A 1 11.33 25.55 -0.05
N ILE A 2 11.47 25.61 1.28
CA ILE A 2 11.20 26.85 2.04
C ILE A 2 12.15 27.98 1.62
N ILE A 3 13.45 27.69 1.49
CA ILE A 3 14.48 28.67 1.09
C ILE A 3 14.21 29.25 -0.32
N THR A 4 13.83 28.42 -1.28
CA THR A 4 13.48 28.85 -2.64
C THR A 4 12.20 29.68 -2.68
N LEU A 5 11.18 29.31 -1.89
CA LEU A 5 9.95 30.07 -1.74
C LEU A 5 10.19 31.44 -1.07
N SER A 6 11.01 31.50 -0.01
CA SER A 6 11.38 32.75 0.67
C SER A 6 12.23 33.67 -0.22
N ALA A 7 13.17 33.12 -0.99
CA ALA A 7 13.97 33.89 -1.95
C ALA A 7 13.10 34.48 -3.07
N SER A 8 12.17 33.68 -3.62
CA SER A 8 11.21 34.13 -4.63
C SER A 8 10.26 35.20 -4.11
N ALA A 9 9.76 35.07 -2.87
CA ALA A 9 8.92 36.07 -2.22
C ALA A 9 9.64 37.41 -2.01
N ASN A 10 10.95 37.38 -1.77
CA ASN A 10 11.80 38.56 -1.59
C ASN A 10 12.47 39.05 -2.89
N LYS A 11 12.06 38.54 -4.06
CA LYS A 11 12.62 38.88 -5.39
C LYS A 11 14.12 38.62 -5.53
N LEU A 12 14.67 37.72 -4.73
CA LEU A 12 16.06 37.30 -4.81
C LEU A 12 16.17 36.15 -5.83
N LYS A 13 17.12 36.25 -6.78
CA LYS A 13 17.47 35.15 -7.68
C LYS A 13 18.48 34.25 -6.97
N VAL A 14 18.00 33.20 -6.32
CA VAL A 14 18.82 32.15 -5.72
C VAL A 14 18.73 30.92 -6.63
N GLY A 15 19.86 30.37 -7.06
CA GLY A 15 19.89 29.14 -7.86
C GLY A 15 19.37 27.95 -7.04
N GLU A 16 18.82 26.93 -7.70
CA GLU A 16 18.41 25.69 -6.99
C GLU A 16 19.59 25.08 -6.20
N GLN A 17 20.80 25.11 -6.78
CA GLN A 17 22.03 24.64 -6.12
C GLN A 17 22.39 25.43 -4.84
N ASP A 18 22.29 26.76 -4.87
CA ASP A 18 22.58 27.60 -3.70
C ASP A 18 21.58 27.35 -2.56
N SER A 19 20.32 27.07 -2.92
CA SER A 19 19.26 26.78 -1.95
C SER A 19 19.41 25.40 -1.31
N GLU A 20 19.92 24.42 -2.06
CA GLU A 20 20.24 23.09 -1.56
C GLU A 20 21.48 23.12 -0.67
N GLU A 21 22.49 23.92 -1.04
CA GLU A 21 23.68 24.12 -0.22
C GLU A 21 23.35 24.83 1.09
N CYS A 22 22.51 25.86 1.06
CA CYS A 22 22.04 26.54 2.26
C CYS A 22 21.21 25.60 3.16
N ALA A 23 20.33 24.77 2.58
CA ALA A 23 19.59 23.76 3.32
C ALA A 23 20.53 22.73 3.96
N ARG A 24 21.57 22.29 3.24
CA ARG A 24 22.59 21.35 3.74
C ARG A 24 23.34 21.92 4.93
N LEU A 25 23.82 23.17 4.84
CA LEU A 25 24.55 23.84 5.93
C LEU A 25 23.68 24.05 7.17
N ILE A 26 22.39 24.37 6.98
CA ILE A 26 21.43 24.50 8.08
C ILE A 26 21.19 23.14 8.74
N MET A 27 21.02 22.06 7.97
CA MET A 27 20.86 20.70 8.50
C MET A 27 22.12 20.21 9.20
N GLU A 28 23.31 20.48 8.67
CA GLU A 28 24.59 20.12 9.31
C GLU A 28 24.77 20.82 10.67
N LYS A 29 24.29 22.07 10.79
CA LYS A 29 24.35 22.85 12.04
C LYS A 29 23.28 22.49 13.06
N LEU A 30 22.05 22.21 12.61
CA LEU A 30 20.88 22.02 13.48
C LEU A 30 20.50 20.56 13.71
N ASP A 31 21.03 19.65 12.90
CA ASP A 31 20.80 18.20 12.99
C ASP A 31 22.14 17.44 12.88
N PRO A 32 23.02 17.59 13.89
CA PRO A 32 24.33 16.91 13.90
C PRO A 32 24.23 15.39 13.91
N ASP A 33 23.06 14.86 14.29
CA ASP A 33 22.75 13.43 14.31
C ASP A 33 22.15 12.94 12.98
N GLY A 34 21.95 13.79 11.97
CA GLY A 34 21.44 13.41 10.64
C GLY A 34 20.06 12.74 10.66
N LEU A 35 19.18 13.17 11.57
CA LEU A 35 17.86 12.61 11.80
C LEU A 35 16.78 13.16 10.86
N GLY A 36 17.08 14.16 10.04
CA GLY A 36 16.20 14.75 9.04
C GLY A 36 15.18 15.74 9.60
N TYR A 37 15.33 16.20 10.85
CA TYR A 37 14.39 17.10 11.52
C TYR A 37 15.10 18.27 12.20
N ILE A 38 14.44 19.42 12.26
CA ILE A 38 14.92 20.63 12.94
C ILE A 38 13.77 21.14 13.84
N GLU A 39 14.03 21.38 15.12
CA GLU A 39 13.05 22.02 16.01
C GLU A 39 12.90 23.51 15.63
N LEU A 40 11.65 24.01 15.58
CA LEU A 40 11.36 25.38 15.15
C LEU A 40 12.06 26.43 16.02
N TYR A 41 12.20 26.15 17.32
CA TYR A 41 12.89 27.01 18.27
C TYR A 41 14.39 27.16 17.95
N ASP A 42 15.06 26.06 17.57
CA ASP A 42 16.48 26.09 17.23
C ASP A 42 16.72 26.77 15.88
N LEU A 43 15.80 26.59 14.93
CA LEU A 43 15.81 27.32 13.66
C LEU A 43 15.59 28.82 13.87
N GLU A 44 14.62 29.20 14.71
CA GLU A 44 14.36 30.59 15.07
C GLU A 44 15.57 31.21 15.77
N LYS A 45 16.20 30.50 16.70
CA LYS A 45 17.44 30.95 17.37
C LYS A 45 18.59 31.16 16.40
N LEU A 46 18.70 30.34 15.34
CA LEU A 46 19.73 30.46 14.32
C LEU A 46 19.45 31.62 13.35
N LEU A 47 18.18 31.82 12.95
CA LEU A 47 17.76 32.88 12.03
C LEU A 47 17.64 34.26 12.71
N VAL A 48 17.33 34.30 14.00
CA VAL A 48 17.16 35.52 14.80
C VAL A 48 18.48 35.98 15.42
N LYS A 49 19.51 35.13 15.47
CA LYS A 49 20.87 35.62 15.76
C LYS A 49 21.28 36.58 14.63
N PRO A 50 21.52 37.87 14.92
CA PRO A 50 21.87 38.82 13.88
C PRO A 50 23.18 38.37 13.22
N SER A 51 23.22 38.53 11.90
CA SER A 51 24.40 38.40 11.03
C SER A 51 25.44 39.49 11.33
N SER A 52 25.77 39.71 12.60
CA SER A 52 26.72 40.72 13.08
C SER A 52 28.10 40.14 13.40
N GLU A 53 28.40 38.91 12.96
CA GLU A 53 29.77 38.38 12.87
C GLU A 53 30.12 38.06 11.43
N LEU A 54 30.00 39.07 10.55
CA LEU A 54 30.83 39.14 9.36
C LEU A 54 32.09 39.94 9.77
N MET A 55 32.99 39.31 10.51
CA MET A 55 34.32 39.86 10.78
C MET A 55 35.31 39.31 9.74
N PRO A 56 36.30 40.11 9.30
CA PRO A 56 37.24 39.71 8.27
C PRO A 56 38.06 38.52 8.74
N ILE A 57 38.47 37.68 7.78
CA ILE A 57 39.49 36.65 7.97
C ILE A 57 40.77 37.33 8.47
N GLU A 58 40.99 37.34 9.77
CA GLU A 58 42.29 37.63 10.37
C GLU A 58 42.71 36.46 11.26
N MET A 59 43.83 35.87 10.85
CA MET A 59 44.45 34.71 11.45
C MET A 59 45.07 35.11 12.79
N THR A 60 44.38 34.83 13.90
CA THR A 60 45.03 34.77 15.22
C THR A 60 44.57 33.54 15.98
N THR A 61 45.53 32.64 16.10
CA THR A 61 45.60 31.52 17.02
C THR A 61 45.25 32.01 18.43
N ASN A 62 44.23 31.43 19.06
CA ASN A 62 44.20 31.07 20.48
C ASN A 62 42.92 30.25 20.75
N GLY A 63 43.13 29.07 21.32
CA GLY A 63 42.12 28.02 21.41
C GLY A 63 41.05 28.31 22.45
N ASP A 64 39.81 28.31 22.00
CA ASP A 64 38.67 27.84 22.75
C ASP A 64 38.02 26.73 21.91
N GLU A 65 38.12 25.50 22.38
CA GLU A 65 37.47 24.35 21.74
C GLU A 65 35.97 24.64 21.62
N PRO A 66 35.37 24.59 20.41
CA PRO A 66 33.92 24.54 20.33
C PRO A 66 33.52 23.23 20.97
N SER A 67 32.79 23.31 22.09
CA SER A 67 32.25 22.16 22.80
C SER A 67 31.73 21.13 21.80
N LYS A 68 32.49 20.04 21.61
CA LYS A 68 32.09 18.91 20.78
C LYS A 68 30.67 18.55 21.18
N PRO A 69 29.68 18.53 20.26
CA PRO A 69 28.39 17.95 20.60
C PRO A 69 28.69 16.52 21.03
N MET A 70 28.39 16.20 22.30
CA MET A 70 28.58 14.85 22.83
C MET A 70 27.88 13.91 21.87
N VAL A 71 28.66 13.15 21.09
CA VAL A 71 28.18 12.02 20.31
C VAL A 71 27.61 11.05 21.33
N GLU A 72 26.32 11.16 21.59
CA GLU A 72 25.65 10.44 22.65
C GLU A 72 25.51 8.99 22.19
N LEU A 73 26.44 8.17 22.68
CA LEU A 73 26.82 6.84 22.21
C LEU A 73 25.78 5.74 22.51
N ASN A 74 24.49 6.00 22.32
CA ASN A 74 23.46 4.99 22.53
C ASN A 74 22.49 4.89 21.33
N PRO A 75 22.64 3.88 20.45
CA PRO A 75 21.77 3.69 19.29
C PRO A 75 20.30 3.49 19.72
N LEU A 76 20.06 2.90 20.89
CA LEU A 76 18.72 2.75 21.48
C LEU A 76 18.10 4.09 21.88
N ARG A 77 18.89 5.01 22.45
CA ARG A 77 18.41 6.34 22.84
C ARG A 77 18.15 7.22 21.62
N ARG A 78 18.97 7.06 20.58
CA ARG A 78 18.76 7.68 19.25
C ARG A 78 17.50 7.13 18.57
N TRP A 79 17.29 5.81 18.58
CA TRP A 79 16.07 5.19 18.04
C TRP A 79 14.83 5.61 18.82
N TYR A 80 14.90 5.67 20.15
CA TYR A 80 13.81 6.16 20.99
C TYR A 80 13.49 7.63 20.71
N ARG A 81 14.50 8.51 20.61
CA ARG A 81 14.28 9.91 20.20
C ARG A 81 13.60 9.99 18.84
N HIS A 82 14.14 9.28 17.84
CA HIS A 82 13.58 9.26 16.48
C HIS A 82 12.14 8.74 16.46
N ALA A 83 11.85 7.64 17.18
CA ALA A 83 10.51 7.10 17.32
C ALA A 83 9.57 8.10 18.02
N ARG A 84 10.02 8.77 19.09
CA ARG A 84 9.24 9.77 19.82
C ARG A 84 8.88 10.97 18.95
N TYR A 85 9.83 11.47 18.17
CA TYR A 85 9.60 12.58 17.24
C TYR A 85 8.66 12.16 16.11
N PHE A 86 8.88 10.98 15.52
CA PHE A 86 7.98 10.42 14.52
C PHE A 86 6.56 10.23 15.05
N LEU A 87 6.40 9.75 16.28
CA LEU A 87 5.12 9.58 16.95
C LEU A 87 4.44 10.92 17.24
N LYS A 88 5.20 11.96 17.59
CA LYS A 88 4.68 13.31 17.85
C LYS A 88 4.11 13.92 16.56
N ASP A 89 4.83 13.81 15.45
CA ASP A 89 4.41 14.38 14.16
C ASP A 89 3.31 13.56 13.47
N ASN A 90 3.32 12.23 13.65
CA ASN A 90 2.38 11.31 13.01
C ASN A 90 1.37 10.69 13.97
N TRP A 91 1.16 11.25 15.17
CA TRP A 91 0.35 10.62 16.22
C TRP A 91 -1.04 10.20 15.75
N ARG A 92 -1.68 11.03 14.90
CA ARG A 92 -2.98 10.75 14.29
C ARG A 92 -2.96 9.50 13.41
N ARG A 93 -1.91 9.33 12.59
CA ARG A 93 -1.72 8.14 11.74
C ARG A 93 -1.50 6.92 12.63
N CYS A 94 -0.63 7.02 13.64
CA CYS A 94 -0.37 5.94 14.58
C CYS A 94 -1.65 5.52 15.33
N TRP A 95 -2.47 6.45 15.79
CA TRP A 95 -3.72 6.17 16.46
C TRP A 95 -4.70 5.39 15.58
N VAL A 96 -4.91 5.82 14.32
CA VAL A 96 -5.77 5.09 13.37
C VAL A 96 -5.24 3.69 13.09
N MET A 97 -3.93 3.53 12.93
CA MET A 97 -3.30 2.23 12.69
C MET A 97 -3.46 1.30 13.89
N LEU A 98 -3.27 1.82 15.11
CA LEU A 98 -3.49 1.08 16.34
C LEU A 98 -4.95 0.66 16.49
N LEU A 99 -5.91 1.55 16.19
CA LEU A 99 -7.33 1.24 16.22
C LEU A 99 -7.68 0.14 15.22
N TRP A 100 -7.24 0.28 13.97
CA TRP A 100 -7.44 -0.72 12.93
C TRP A 100 -6.84 -2.08 13.31
N LEU A 101 -5.60 -2.09 13.78
CA LEU A 101 -4.93 -3.32 14.19
C LEU A 101 -5.64 -3.97 15.39
N SER A 102 -6.09 -3.17 16.36
CA SER A 102 -6.82 -3.66 17.53
C SER A 102 -8.15 -4.31 17.13
N ILE A 103 -8.87 -3.74 16.16
CA ILE A 103 -10.09 -4.35 15.62
C ILE A 103 -9.77 -5.66 14.90
N CYS A 104 -8.72 -5.69 14.07
CA CYS A 104 -8.29 -6.92 13.39
C CYS A 104 -7.93 -8.03 14.39
N VAL A 105 -7.12 -7.72 15.41
CA VAL A 105 -6.73 -8.68 16.45
C VAL A 105 -7.94 -9.12 17.26
N GLY A 106 -8.84 -8.20 17.63
CA GLY A 106 -10.06 -8.51 18.36
C GLY A 106 -10.99 -9.45 17.59
N LEU A 107 -11.24 -9.18 16.30
CA LEU A 107 -12.05 -10.05 15.44
C LEU A 107 -11.42 -11.42 15.24
N PHE A 108 -10.09 -11.46 15.01
CA PHE A 108 -9.35 -12.70 14.89
C PHE A 108 -9.46 -13.53 16.18
N ALA A 109 -9.17 -12.93 17.33
CA ALA A 109 -9.20 -13.59 18.63
C ALA A 109 -10.60 -14.08 18.98
N TRP A 110 -11.63 -13.26 18.74
CA TRP A 110 -13.03 -13.64 18.96
C TRP A 110 -13.41 -14.87 18.14
N LYS A 111 -13.11 -14.89 16.83
CA LYS A 111 -13.38 -16.05 15.97
C LYS A 111 -12.52 -17.27 16.32
N PHE A 112 -11.27 -17.05 16.68
CA PHE A 112 -10.37 -18.10 17.11
C PHE A 112 -10.93 -18.83 18.34
N VAL A 113 -11.34 -18.07 19.37
CA VAL A 113 -11.96 -18.61 20.59
C VAL A 113 -13.31 -19.25 20.28
N GLN A 114 -14.13 -18.65 19.41
CA GLN A 114 -15.40 -19.23 18.99
C GLN A 114 -15.21 -20.62 18.38
N TYR A 115 -14.26 -20.79 17.47
CA TYR A 115 -14.03 -22.07 16.80
C TYR A 115 -13.30 -23.08 17.68
N ARG A 116 -12.52 -22.64 18.67
CA ARG A 116 -11.90 -23.53 19.66
C ARG A 116 -12.91 -24.32 20.49
N HIS A 117 -14.09 -23.76 20.72
CA HIS A 117 -15.19 -24.40 21.47
C HIS A 117 -16.17 -25.16 20.58
N ARG A 118 -15.92 -25.27 19.26
CA ARG A 118 -16.78 -26.01 18.32
C ARG A 118 -16.28 -27.45 18.14
N PRO A 119 -17.17 -28.40 17.84
CA PRO A 119 -16.79 -29.81 17.64
C PRO A 119 -15.81 -29.99 16.47
N VAL A 120 -15.84 -29.10 15.47
CA VAL A 120 -14.90 -29.06 14.33
C VAL A 120 -13.44 -28.92 14.79
N PHE A 121 -13.19 -28.32 15.96
CA PHE A 121 -11.85 -28.18 16.52
C PHE A 121 -11.20 -29.54 16.86
N GLN A 122 -11.99 -30.55 17.23
CA GLN A 122 -11.42 -31.86 17.59
C GLN A 122 -10.74 -32.52 16.39
N VAL A 123 -11.21 -32.26 15.18
CA VAL A 123 -10.69 -32.83 13.93
C VAL A 123 -9.59 -31.95 13.32
N MET A 124 -9.87 -30.66 13.15
CA MET A 124 -8.98 -29.75 12.42
C MET A 124 -8.00 -29.00 13.34
N GLY A 125 -8.26 -28.94 14.65
CA GLY A 125 -7.43 -28.28 15.66
C GLY A 125 -7.24 -26.79 15.43
N TYR A 126 -6.04 -26.28 15.71
CA TYR A 126 -5.78 -24.83 15.61
C TYR A 126 -5.85 -24.28 14.19
N CYS A 127 -5.70 -25.13 13.17
CA CYS A 127 -5.73 -24.71 11.78
C CYS A 127 -7.09 -24.13 11.38
N VAL A 128 -8.21 -24.74 11.80
CA VAL A 128 -9.55 -24.18 11.53
C VAL A 128 -9.75 -22.85 12.26
N CYS A 129 -9.21 -22.69 13.47
CA CYS A 129 -9.29 -21.43 14.21
C CYS A 129 -8.53 -20.31 13.49
N VAL A 130 -7.32 -20.59 12.99
CA VAL A 130 -6.52 -19.63 12.21
C VAL A 130 -7.18 -19.34 10.87
N ALA A 131 -7.72 -20.36 10.19
CA ALA A 131 -8.39 -20.20 8.91
C ALA A 131 -9.64 -19.30 9.01
N LYS A 132 -10.46 -19.52 10.05
CA LYS A 132 -11.69 -18.75 10.30
C LYS A 132 -11.40 -17.37 10.88
N GLY A 133 -10.40 -17.23 11.74
CA GLY A 133 -9.92 -15.93 12.22
C GLY A 133 -9.36 -15.09 11.06
N GLY A 134 -8.52 -15.69 10.22
CA GLY A 134 -7.99 -15.07 9.00
C GLY A 134 -9.11 -14.61 8.06
N ALA A 135 -10.10 -15.47 7.81
CA ALA A 135 -11.28 -15.13 6.99
C ALA A 135 -12.07 -13.94 7.55
N GLU A 136 -12.27 -13.86 8.87
CA GLU A 136 -13.02 -12.76 9.48
C GLU A 136 -12.28 -11.43 9.35
N THR A 137 -10.97 -11.43 9.60
CA THR A 137 -10.14 -10.24 9.35
C THR A 137 -10.13 -9.86 7.88
N LEU A 138 -10.15 -10.84 6.97
CA LEU A 138 -10.23 -10.59 5.53
C LEU A 138 -11.55 -9.91 5.16
N LYS A 139 -12.69 -10.38 5.66
CA LYS A 139 -14.01 -9.76 5.43
C LYS A 139 -14.03 -8.29 5.89
N PHE A 140 -13.53 -8.04 7.09
CA PHE A 140 -13.45 -6.68 7.62
C PHE A 140 -12.57 -5.79 6.74
N ASN A 141 -11.37 -6.25 6.38
CA ASN A 141 -10.45 -5.48 5.55
C ASN A 141 -10.98 -5.27 4.12
N MET A 142 -11.74 -6.21 3.56
CA MET A 142 -12.41 -6.06 2.26
C MET A 142 -13.50 -4.98 2.29
N ALA A 143 -14.29 -4.90 3.35
CA ALA A 143 -15.25 -3.81 3.51
C ALA A 143 -14.54 -2.48 3.74
N LEU A 144 -13.51 -2.46 4.59
CA LEU A 144 -12.78 -1.26 4.97
C LEU A 144 -11.99 -0.65 3.81
N THR A 145 -11.43 -1.46 2.89
CA THR A 145 -10.58 -0.98 1.79
C THR A 145 -11.31 -0.04 0.80
N LEU A 146 -12.64 -0.08 0.76
CA LEU A 146 -13.46 0.79 -0.08
C LEU A 146 -13.60 2.21 0.49
N LEU A 147 -13.65 2.35 1.83
CA LEU A 147 -13.86 3.66 2.48
C LEU A 147 -12.80 4.71 2.06
N PRO A 148 -11.49 4.41 2.00
CA PRO A 148 -10.47 5.37 1.59
C PRO A 148 -10.49 5.73 0.11
N VAL A 149 -11.23 5.00 -0.73
CA VAL A 149 -11.35 5.27 -2.17
C VAL A 149 -12.60 6.12 -2.47
N CYS A 150 -13.61 6.07 -1.60
CA CYS A 150 -14.84 6.86 -1.70
C CYS A 150 -14.63 8.36 -1.37
N ARG A 151 -14.08 9.11 -2.33
CA ARG A 151 -13.70 10.54 -2.18
C ARG A 151 -14.83 11.43 -1.64
N ASN A 152 -16.07 11.21 -2.07
CA ASN A 152 -17.23 11.98 -1.62
C ASN A 152 -17.53 11.73 -0.14
N VAL A 153 -17.50 10.46 0.28
CA VAL A 153 -17.70 10.06 1.69
C VAL A 153 -16.61 10.63 2.57
N ILE A 154 -15.33 10.55 2.16
CA ILE A 154 -14.21 11.10 2.92
C ILE A 154 -14.31 12.61 3.07
N THR A 155 -14.67 13.31 2.00
CA THR A 155 -14.82 14.77 2.01
C THR A 155 -15.96 15.19 2.92
N TRP A 156 -17.09 14.46 2.88
CA TRP A 156 -18.21 14.65 3.78
C TRP A 156 -17.82 14.35 5.24
N LEU A 157 -17.11 13.26 5.50
CA LEU A 157 -16.70 12.86 6.85
C LEU A 157 -15.75 13.90 7.46
N ARG A 158 -14.85 14.46 6.64
CA ARG A 158 -13.94 15.55 7.01
C ARG A 158 -14.68 16.86 7.34
N SER A 159 -15.73 17.21 6.59
CA SER A 159 -16.43 18.50 6.77
C SER A 159 -17.54 18.45 7.81
N ARG A 160 -18.22 17.31 7.98
CA ARG A 160 -19.35 17.13 8.89
C ARG A 160 -19.00 16.54 10.24
N THR A 161 -17.83 15.91 10.38
CA THR A 161 -17.43 15.22 11.62
C THR A 161 -16.19 15.86 12.19
N THR A 162 -16.15 16.05 13.52
CA THR A 162 -14.93 16.46 14.25
C THR A 162 -13.80 15.42 14.16
N ALA A 163 -14.08 14.26 13.52
CA ALA A 163 -13.12 13.23 13.18
C ALA A 163 -11.90 13.75 12.40
N GLY A 164 -12.00 14.86 11.67
CA GLY A 164 -10.84 15.48 11.00
C GLY A 164 -9.73 15.93 11.97
N ARG A 165 -10.04 16.06 13.27
CA ARG A 165 -9.07 16.36 14.32
C ARG A 165 -8.23 15.14 14.74
N PHE A 166 -8.78 13.93 14.58
CA PHE A 166 -8.15 12.68 15.01
C PHE A 166 -7.70 11.79 13.84
N VAL A 167 -8.38 11.87 12.69
CA VAL A 167 -8.14 11.03 11.51
C VAL A 167 -7.50 11.86 10.40
N PRO A 168 -6.30 11.47 9.90
CA PRO A 168 -5.63 12.16 8.81
C PRO A 168 -6.22 11.75 7.46
N PHE A 169 -7.38 12.32 7.09
CA PHE A 169 -8.10 11.97 5.86
C PHE A 169 -7.31 12.22 4.56
N ASN A 170 -6.26 13.05 4.59
CA ASN A 170 -5.39 13.31 3.43
C ASN A 170 -4.51 12.10 3.06
N ASP A 171 -4.32 11.14 3.95
CA ASP A 171 -3.51 9.93 3.72
C ASP A 171 -4.36 8.69 3.40
N ASN A 172 -5.60 8.89 2.97
CA ASN A 172 -6.54 7.80 2.67
C ASN A 172 -5.96 6.75 1.72
N LEU A 173 -5.21 7.15 0.68
CA LEU A 173 -4.62 6.24 -0.29
C LEU A 173 -3.46 5.42 0.31
N ASN A 174 -2.70 6.01 1.24
CA ASN A 174 -1.67 5.26 1.96
C ASN A 174 -2.30 4.26 2.93
N PHE A 175 -3.42 4.63 3.57
CA PHE A 175 -4.19 3.71 4.38
C PHE A 175 -4.80 2.56 3.55
N HIS A 176 -5.32 2.83 2.35
CA HIS A 176 -5.77 1.79 1.42
C HIS A 176 -4.67 0.76 1.10
N LYS A 177 -3.44 1.22 0.86
CA LYS A 177 -2.29 0.30 0.64
C LYS A 177 -1.99 -0.55 1.88
N VAL A 178 -2.10 0.01 3.08
CA VAL A 178 -1.87 -0.73 4.32
C VAL A 178 -2.95 -1.78 4.54
N ILE A 179 -4.23 -1.42 4.31
CA ILE A 179 -5.34 -2.37 4.34
C ILE A 179 -5.12 -3.49 3.31
N ALA A 180 -4.61 -3.17 2.11
CA ALA A 180 -4.26 -4.17 1.11
C ALA A 180 -3.20 -5.16 1.61
N VAL A 181 -2.22 -4.72 2.39
CA VAL A 181 -1.27 -5.64 3.08
C VAL A 181 -2.02 -6.50 4.09
N GLY A 182 -2.91 -5.93 4.89
CA GLY A 182 -3.76 -6.68 5.83
C GLY A 182 -4.64 -7.73 5.14
N ILE A 183 -5.18 -7.40 3.96
CA ILE A 183 -5.90 -8.33 3.07
C ILE A 183 -5.00 -9.49 2.68
N SER A 184 -3.77 -9.23 2.21
CA SER A 184 -2.84 -10.30 1.82
C SER A 184 -2.51 -11.23 2.99
N VAL A 185 -2.30 -10.66 4.19
CA VAL A 185 -2.03 -11.45 5.40
C VAL A 185 -3.25 -12.30 5.79
N GLY A 186 -4.45 -11.71 5.86
CA GLY A 186 -5.68 -12.44 6.19
C GLY A 186 -6.01 -13.54 5.19
N ALA A 187 -5.84 -13.25 3.88
CA ALA A 187 -6.00 -14.24 2.82
C ALA A 187 -4.95 -15.35 2.91
N GLY A 188 -3.69 -15.02 3.20
CA GLY A 188 -2.62 -16.00 3.43
C GLY A 188 -2.93 -16.93 4.60
N LEU A 189 -3.30 -16.38 5.76
CA LEU A 189 -3.70 -17.16 6.93
C LEU A 189 -4.88 -18.07 6.63
N HIS A 190 -5.88 -17.59 5.89
CA HIS A 190 -7.05 -18.37 5.49
C HIS A 190 -6.70 -19.52 4.53
N VAL A 191 -6.05 -19.20 3.40
CA VAL A 191 -5.75 -20.16 2.33
C VAL A 191 -4.73 -21.18 2.79
N VAL A 192 -3.62 -20.75 3.41
CA VAL A 192 -2.57 -21.68 3.85
C VAL A 192 -3.11 -22.63 4.91
N SER A 193 -3.90 -22.16 5.88
CA SER A 193 -4.46 -23.04 6.90
C SER A 193 -5.40 -24.09 6.31
N HIS A 194 -6.25 -23.70 5.36
CA HIS A 194 -7.14 -24.65 4.68
C HIS A 194 -6.37 -25.69 3.85
N LEU A 195 -5.44 -25.25 3.01
CA LEU A 195 -4.72 -26.11 2.07
C LEU A 195 -3.65 -26.98 2.75
N ALA A 196 -2.87 -26.41 3.67
CA ALA A 196 -1.71 -27.07 4.25
C ALA A 196 -2.05 -27.90 5.50
N CYS A 197 -3.18 -27.63 6.16
CA CYS A 197 -3.48 -28.27 7.44
C CYS A 197 -4.90 -28.83 7.54
N ASP A 198 -5.95 -28.05 7.23
CA ASP A 198 -7.33 -28.53 7.40
C ASP A 198 -7.65 -29.69 6.46
N PHE A 199 -7.40 -29.54 5.15
CA PHE A 199 -7.70 -30.60 4.18
C PHE A 199 -6.86 -31.87 4.45
N PRO A 200 -5.53 -31.80 4.69
CA PRO A 200 -4.77 -32.97 5.07
C PRO A 200 -5.28 -33.64 6.35
N ARG A 201 -5.61 -32.88 7.40
CA ARG A 201 -6.14 -33.46 8.65
C ARG A 201 -7.49 -34.14 8.45
N LEU A 202 -8.38 -33.53 7.68
CA LEU A 202 -9.69 -34.11 7.40
C LEU A 202 -9.59 -35.40 6.56
N LEU A 203 -8.62 -35.48 5.64
CA LEU A 203 -8.35 -36.70 4.86
C LEU A 203 -7.76 -37.84 5.70
N HIS A 204 -7.03 -37.53 6.77
CA HIS A 204 -6.42 -38.54 7.65
C HIS A 204 -7.24 -38.87 8.91
N ALA A 205 -8.33 -38.14 9.17
CA ALA A 205 -9.21 -38.40 10.31
C ALA A 205 -9.80 -39.82 10.23
N THR A 206 -9.88 -40.51 11.36
CA THR A 206 -10.60 -41.79 11.47
C THR A 206 -12.11 -41.58 11.30
N ASP A 207 -12.86 -42.65 11.03
CA ASP A 207 -14.31 -42.55 10.82
C ASP A 207 -15.04 -42.00 12.06
N ASP A 208 -14.58 -42.37 13.26
CA ASP A 208 -15.09 -41.85 14.55
C ASP A 208 -14.76 -40.36 14.73
N GLU A 209 -13.56 -39.93 14.36
CA GLU A 209 -13.17 -38.52 14.41
C GLU A 209 -13.89 -37.67 13.36
N TYR A 210 -14.35 -38.28 12.26
CA TYR A 210 -15.08 -37.58 11.19
C TYR A 210 -16.56 -37.32 11.52
N GLU A 211 -17.13 -38.01 12.51
CA GLU A 211 -18.53 -37.86 12.95
C GLU A 211 -19.01 -36.39 13.05
N PRO A 212 -18.31 -35.47 13.75
CA PRO A 212 -18.73 -34.06 13.84
C PRO A 212 -18.70 -33.31 12.51
N MET A 213 -18.01 -33.83 11.49
CA MET A 213 -17.86 -33.24 10.16
C MET A 213 -18.94 -33.65 9.17
N LYS A 214 -19.71 -34.72 9.46
CA LYS A 214 -20.79 -35.20 8.59
C LYS A 214 -21.83 -34.12 8.29
N GLN A 215 -22.13 -33.26 9.27
CA GLN A 215 -23.06 -32.13 9.09
C GLN A 215 -22.58 -31.09 8.06
N PHE A 216 -21.28 -31.03 7.77
CA PHE A 216 -20.67 -30.05 6.87
C PHE A 216 -20.27 -30.64 5.52
N PHE A 217 -19.82 -31.90 5.51
CA PHE A 217 -19.23 -32.56 4.34
C PHE A 217 -20.01 -33.80 3.87
N GLY A 218 -21.09 -34.18 4.58
CA GLY A 218 -21.91 -35.36 4.31
C GLY A 218 -21.38 -36.63 4.98
N ASP A 219 -22.19 -37.69 4.91
CA ASP A 219 -21.91 -38.98 5.56
C ASP A 219 -20.66 -39.68 4.99
N VAL A 220 -20.39 -39.47 3.71
CA VAL A 220 -19.23 -40.05 3.02
C VAL A 220 -18.05 -39.10 3.15
N LYS A 221 -16.98 -39.59 3.78
CA LYS A 221 -15.72 -38.86 3.90
C LYS A 221 -15.15 -38.49 2.51
N PRO A 222 -14.62 -37.27 2.31
CA PRO A 222 -14.00 -36.88 1.07
C PRO A 222 -12.88 -37.83 0.64
N PRO A 223 -12.90 -38.35 -0.60
CA PRO A 223 -12.00 -39.43 -1.02
C PRO A 223 -10.59 -38.97 -1.33
N ASN A 224 -10.41 -37.70 -1.70
CA ASN A 224 -9.11 -37.12 -2.05
C ASN A 224 -9.11 -35.60 -1.91
N TYR A 225 -7.92 -35.02 -1.95
CA TYR A 225 -7.72 -33.57 -1.86
C TYR A 225 -8.48 -32.78 -2.96
N TRP A 226 -8.57 -33.35 -4.15
CA TRP A 226 -9.19 -32.70 -5.31
C TRP A 226 -10.69 -32.50 -5.15
N TRP A 227 -11.35 -33.32 -4.31
CA TRP A 227 -12.73 -33.14 -3.93
C TRP A 227 -12.98 -31.77 -3.29
N PHE A 228 -12.09 -31.33 -2.38
CA PHE A 228 -12.20 -30.01 -1.74
C PHE A 228 -11.97 -28.86 -2.72
N VAL A 229 -11.00 -29.01 -3.64
CA VAL A 229 -10.68 -27.97 -4.63
C VAL A 229 -11.78 -27.82 -5.67
N LYS A 230 -12.44 -28.92 -6.08
CA LYS A 230 -13.58 -28.91 -6.99
C LYS A 230 -14.89 -28.48 -6.32
N GLY A 231 -14.99 -28.64 -5.00
CA GLY A 231 -16.13 -28.17 -4.22
C GLY A 231 -16.37 -26.66 -4.41
N THR A 232 -17.59 -26.22 -4.10
CA THR A 232 -18.01 -24.82 -4.26
C THR A 232 -17.06 -23.84 -3.59
N GLU A 233 -16.63 -24.14 -2.37
CA GLU A 233 -15.68 -23.32 -1.61
C GLU A 233 -14.27 -23.28 -2.24
N GLY A 234 -13.84 -24.39 -2.85
CA GLY A 234 -12.51 -24.53 -3.43
C GLY A 234 -12.35 -23.75 -4.74
N TRP A 235 -13.23 -23.96 -5.71
CA TRP A 235 -13.07 -23.34 -7.03
C TRP A 235 -13.39 -21.85 -6.99
N THR A 236 -14.37 -21.41 -6.18
CA THR A 236 -14.67 -19.98 -6.00
C THR A 236 -13.50 -19.27 -5.32
N GLY A 237 -12.91 -19.87 -4.28
CA GLY A 237 -11.70 -19.37 -3.63
C GLY A 237 -10.51 -19.26 -4.59
N LEU A 238 -10.32 -20.24 -5.48
CA LEU A 238 -9.26 -20.21 -6.50
C LEU A 238 -9.48 -19.07 -7.50
N VAL A 239 -10.71 -18.89 -8.00
CA VAL A 239 -11.05 -17.78 -8.90
C VAL A 239 -10.79 -16.43 -8.22
N MET A 240 -11.23 -16.27 -6.97
CA MET A 240 -10.98 -15.05 -6.20
C MET A 240 -9.49 -14.79 -5.99
N LEU A 241 -8.69 -15.84 -5.71
CA LEU A 241 -7.24 -15.73 -5.54
C LEU A 241 -6.56 -15.27 -6.83
N VAL A 242 -6.95 -15.81 -7.98
CA VAL A 242 -6.41 -15.41 -9.29
C VAL A 242 -6.76 -13.95 -9.60
N LEU A 243 -8.02 -13.55 -9.39
CA LEU A 243 -8.45 -12.16 -9.59
C LEU A 243 -7.70 -11.21 -8.66
N MET A 244 -7.50 -11.60 -7.41
CA MET A 244 -6.72 -10.81 -6.45
C MET A 244 -5.26 -10.69 -6.88
N ALA A 245 -4.63 -11.78 -7.34
CA ALA A 245 -3.25 -11.74 -7.84
C ALA A 245 -3.11 -10.80 -9.04
N ILE A 246 -4.07 -10.82 -9.98
CA ILE A 246 -4.10 -9.87 -11.11
C ILE A 246 -4.25 -8.43 -10.61
N ALA A 247 -5.20 -8.17 -9.69
CA ALA A 247 -5.41 -6.83 -9.17
C ALA A 247 -4.16 -6.28 -8.44
N PHE A 248 -3.53 -7.09 -7.58
CA PHE A 248 -2.34 -6.68 -6.82
C PHE A 248 -1.12 -6.47 -7.73
N THR A 249 -0.92 -7.33 -8.72
CA THR A 249 0.18 -7.16 -9.70
C THR A 249 0.01 -5.88 -10.52
N LEU A 250 -1.20 -5.60 -11.03
CA LEU A 250 -1.49 -4.37 -11.76
C LEU A 250 -1.37 -3.11 -10.88
N ALA A 251 -1.72 -3.20 -9.59
CA ALA A 251 -1.60 -2.10 -8.63
C ALA A 251 -0.15 -1.79 -8.23
N THR A 252 0.80 -2.70 -8.50
CA THR A 252 2.21 -2.51 -8.14
C THR A 252 2.81 -1.34 -8.94
N GLY A 253 3.59 -0.47 -8.27
CA GLY A 253 4.13 0.76 -8.86
C GLY A 253 4.89 0.57 -10.18
N ARG A 254 5.51 -0.60 -10.37
CA ARG A 254 6.20 -0.97 -11.62
C ARG A 254 5.27 -1.11 -12.82
N PHE A 255 4.03 -1.56 -12.63
CA PHE A 255 3.02 -1.66 -13.69
C PHE A 255 2.16 -0.40 -13.78
N ARG A 256 1.81 0.17 -12.62
CA ARG A 256 1.05 1.43 -12.55
C ARG A 256 1.79 2.62 -13.19
N ASN A 257 3.11 2.69 -13.05
CA ASN A 257 3.91 3.79 -13.58
C ASN A 257 4.47 3.50 -15.00
N ARG A 258 4.03 2.42 -15.67
CA ARG A 258 4.40 2.12 -17.06
C ARG A 258 3.61 2.92 -18.11
N THR A 259 2.84 3.91 -17.67
CA THR A 259 2.15 4.83 -18.58
C THR A 259 3.17 5.67 -19.35
N ALA A 260 3.34 5.26 -20.61
CA ALA A 260 3.82 6.04 -21.74
C ALA A 260 5.28 6.53 -21.69
N TRP A 261 6.21 5.63 -22.06
CA TRP A 261 7.27 6.03 -23.00
C TRP A 261 6.59 6.37 -24.34
N LEU A 262 5.89 7.50 -24.40
CA LEU A 262 5.57 8.14 -25.66
C LEU A 262 6.90 8.68 -26.20
N PRO A 263 7.37 8.24 -27.38
CA PRO A 263 8.53 8.87 -27.99
C PRO A 263 8.22 10.37 -28.12
N LYS A 264 9.14 11.21 -27.61
CA LYS A 264 9.04 12.67 -27.74
C LYS A 264 8.74 13.00 -29.21
N PRO A 265 7.77 13.87 -29.53
CA PRO A 265 7.59 14.31 -30.91
C PRO A 265 8.91 14.94 -31.36
N LYS A 266 9.54 14.36 -32.39
CA LYS A 266 10.67 15.01 -33.06
C LYS A 266 10.17 16.37 -33.53
N LYS A 267 10.86 17.44 -33.14
CA LYS A 267 10.70 18.74 -33.80
C LYS A 267 10.90 18.49 -35.29
N GLN A 268 9.88 18.78 -36.07
CA GLN A 268 9.99 18.84 -37.51
C GLN A 268 10.69 20.15 -37.80
N ASP A 269 12.00 20.07 -38.08
CA ASP A 269 12.74 21.19 -38.65
C ASP A 269 12.21 21.38 -40.07
N ASP A 270 11.38 22.40 -40.24
CA ASP A 270 11.05 22.94 -41.55
C ASP A 270 12.36 23.46 -42.16
N ASN A 271 12.92 22.73 -43.13
CA ASN A 271 13.70 23.21 -44.29
C ASN A 271 14.64 22.10 -44.83
N LEU A 272 14.18 21.28 -45.79
CA LEU A 272 15.01 20.83 -46.95
C LEU A 272 14.17 20.06 -48.00
N PRO A 273 14.50 20.15 -49.30
CA PRO A 273 13.57 19.85 -50.39
C PRO A 273 13.60 18.40 -50.85
N GLN A 274 12.54 18.03 -51.58
CA GLN A 274 12.33 16.74 -52.22
C GLN A 274 13.50 16.34 -53.14
N HIS A 275 14.04 15.13 -52.96
CA HIS A 275 14.36 14.29 -54.11
C HIS A 275 14.46 12.79 -53.78
N LYS A 276 13.87 12.00 -54.70
CA LYS A 276 14.18 10.61 -55.09
C LYS A 276 13.54 9.43 -54.34
N LYS A 277 12.62 8.81 -55.10
CA LYS A 277 11.84 7.57 -54.91
C LYS A 277 12.63 6.31 -55.31
N ARG A 278 12.60 5.25 -54.48
CA ARG A 278 12.56 3.78 -54.77
C ARG A 278 12.92 3.03 -53.46
N ASP A 279 12.38 1.89 -52.98
CA ASP A 279 11.73 0.71 -53.55
C ASP A 279 10.82 0.01 -52.52
N ASN A 280 9.99 -0.91 -53.02
CA ASN A 280 8.87 -1.60 -52.38
C ASN A 280 9.24 -2.55 -51.23
N LEU A 281 8.83 -2.24 -49.99
CA LEU A 281 8.57 -3.23 -48.91
C LEU A 281 7.60 -2.82 -47.76
N PRO A 282 6.95 -1.63 -47.68
CA PRO A 282 6.20 -1.28 -46.46
C PRO A 282 4.74 -1.76 -46.41
N GLY A 283 4.16 -2.26 -47.52
CA GLY A 283 2.71 -2.53 -47.59
C GLY A 283 2.23 -3.78 -46.83
N LEU A 284 3.09 -4.78 -46.63
CA LEU A 284 2.71 -6.04 -45.98
C LEU A 284 2.91 -5.98 -44.46
N LEU A 285 3.97 -5.32 -44.00
CA LEU A 285 4.21 -5.06 -42.58
C LEU A 285 3.19 -4.08 -41.99
N HIS A 286 2.80 -3.03 -42.72
CA HIS A 286 1.77 -2.09 -42.26
C HIS A 286 0.40 -2.78 -42.08
N ARG A 287 0.01 -3.66 -43.01
CA ARG A 287 -1.24 -4.42 -42.91
C ARG A 287 -1.23 -5.45 -41.79
N LEU A 288 -0.11 -6.09 -41.50
CA LEU A 288 0.01 -7.01 -40.36
C LEU A 288 -0.02 -6.26 -39.01
N THR A 289 0.58 -5.07 -38.92
CA THR A 289 0.48 -4.23 -37.73
C THR A 289 -0.92 -3.65 -37.52
N GLU A 290 -1.64 -3.29 -38.58
CA GLU A 290 -3.04 -2.84 -38.47
C GLU A 290 -3.98 -3.98 -38.09
N TYR A 291 -3.81 -5.18 -38.65
CA TYR A 291 -4.64 -6.34 -38.28
C TYR A 291 -4.39 -6.80 -36.84
N GLY A 292 -3.11 -6.81 -36.40
CA GLY A 292 -2.73 -7.09 -35.01
C GLY A 292 -3.22 -6.03 -34.03
N SER A 293 -3.18 -4.75 -34.42
CA SER A 293 -3.70 -3.61 -33.63
C SER A 293 -5.23 -3.64 -33.54
N ALA A 294 -5.93 -3.90 -34.64
CA ALA A 294 -7.39 -3.97 -34.68
C ALA A 294 -7.94 -5.20 -33.93
N SER A 295 -7.27 -6.35 -34.01
CA SER A 295 -7.60 -7.55 -33.23
C SER A 295 -7.37 -7.34 -31.73
N ARG A 296 -6.23 -6.74 -31.36
CA ARG A 296 -5.92 -6.40 -29.97
C ARG A 296 -6.90 -5.37 -29.40
N ASN A 297 -7.30 -4.36 -30.19
CA ASN A 297 -8.29 -3.36 -29.80
C ASN A 297 -9.71 -3.91 -29.72
N ARG A 298 -10.09 -4.90 -30.54
CA ARG A 298 -11.36 -5.62 -30.40
C ARG A 298 -11.38 -6.50 -29.17
N LEU A 299 -10.27 -7.16 -28.83
CA LEU A 299 -10.17 -7.98 -27.62
C LEU A 299 -10.18 -7.13 -26.35
N THR A 300 -9.49 -5.99 -26.33
CA THR A 300 -9.58 -5.03 -25.22
C THR A 300 -10.95 -4.36 -25.16
N MET A 301 -11.59 -4.02 -26.29
CA MET A 301 -12.97 -3.52 -26.29
C MET A 301 -13.96 -4.57 -25.78
N LEU A 302 -13.83 -5.84 -26.18
CA LEU A 302 -14.64 -6.95 -25.66
C LEU A 302 -14.39 -7.17 -24.17
N PHE A 303 -13.14 -7.11 -23.72
CA PHE A 303 -12.79 -7.20 -22.30
C PHE A 303 -13.32 -6.01 -21.50
N TYR A 304 -13.23 -4.78 -22.03
CA TYR A 304 -13.78 -3.57 -21.41
C TYR A 304 -15.31 -3.54 -21.43
N THR A 305 -15.96 -4.07 -22.47
CA THR A 305 -17.43 -4.19 -22.50
C THR A 305 -17.94 -5.32 -21.61
N LEU A 306 -17.22 -6.44 -21.50
CA LEU A 306 -17.47 -7.47 -20.47
C LEU A 306 -17.26 -6.92 -19.06
N LEU A 307 -16.19 -6.16 -18.84
CA LEU A 307 -15.88 -5.52 -17.57
C LEU A 307 -16.94 -4.47 -17.23
N ASN A 308 -17.36 -3.62 -18.18
CA ASN A 308 -18.45 -2.64 -17.97
C ASN A 308 -19.80 -3.30 -17.73
N ARG A 309 -20.05 -4.47 -18.32
CA ARG A 309 -21.25 -5.28 -18.05
C ARG A 309 -21.22 -5.90 -16.65
N PHE A 310 -20.03 -6.15 -16.09
CA PHE A 310 -19.83 -6.59 -14.70
C PHE A 310 -19.77 -5.43 -13.69
N THR A 311 -19.30 -4.24 -14.09
CA THR A 311 -19.16 -3.05 -13.21
C THR A 311 -20.35 -2.10 -13.30
N GLY A 312 -21.41 -2.46 -14.02
CA GLY A 312 -22.68 -1.74 -14.03
C GLY A 312 -23.39 -1.89 -12.68
N TYR A 313 -23.04 -1.03 -11.71
CA TYR A 313 -23.78 -0.51 -10.54
C TYR A 313 -24.78 -1.37 -9.74
N ASN A 314 -24.93 -2.68 -10.00
CA ASN A 314 -25.88 -3.58 -9.35
C ASN A 314 -25.27 -4.91 -8.89
N ALA A 315 -23.97 -5.16 -9.12
CA ALA A 315 -23.32 -6.42 -8.75
C ALA A 315 -22.81 -6.49 -7.29
N PHE A 316 -22.79 -5.35 -6.56
CA PHE A 316 -22.34 -5.32 -5.16
C PHE A 316 -23.42 -5.80 -4.15
N LEU A 317 -24.66 -5.98 -4.60
CA LEU A 317 -25.80 -6.37 -3.75
C LEU A 317 -26.24 -7.83 -3.89
N TYR A 318 -25.75 -8.58 -4.88
CA TYR A 318 -26.25 -9.93 -5.17
C TYR A 318 -25.45 -11.10 -4.59
N THR A 319 -24.33 -10.85 -3.90
CA THR A 319 -23.56 -11.92 -3.21
C THR A 319 -23.89 -12.05 -1.73
N HIS A 320 -24.79 -11.22 -1.19
CA HIS A 320 -25.16 -11.22 0.23
C HIS A 320 -26.16 -12.31 0.62
N HIS A 321 -26.67 -13.10 -0.34
CA HIS A 321 -27.67 -14.16 -0.12
C HIS A 321 -27.13 -15.59 -0.18
N LEU A 322 -25.82 -15.80 -0.37
CA LEU A 322 -25.25 -17.15 -0.46
C LEU A 322 -24.47 -17.61 0.78
N PHE A 323 -24.50 -16.85 1.87
CA PHE A 323 -23.83 -17.22 3.13
C PHE A 323 -24.76 -16.97 4.33
N VAL A 324 -25.77 -17.84 4.45
CA VAL A 324 -26.38 -18.24 5.74
C VAL A 324 -26.19 -19.74 5.85
#